data_AF-A0A4Y2GIB6-F1
#
_entry.id   AF-A0A4Y2GIB6-F1
#
_cell.length_a   1.000
_cell.length_b   1.000
_cell.length_c   1.000
_cell.angle_alpha   90.00
_cell.angle_beta   90.00
_cell.angle_gamma   90.00
#
_symmetry.space_group_name_H-M   'P 1'
#
loop_
_entity.id
_entity.type
_entity.pdbx_description
1 polymer ?
#
loop_
_entity_poly.entity_id
_entity_poly.type
_entity_poly.pdbx_seq_one_letter_code
_entity_poly.pdbx_strand_id
1 'polypeptide(L)'
;MPGTGPLTRSMDKQFEKLFAMMAEMKAGQEQMKAVQEAMKAGQEEMKAGQEEMRVAQAGLEQKMEAGQEEMRSGQERMEKGQEEMKGLIDEVKGEVQRKIDEVEAKVQMKVEDVKSEVKGKIEEVEHKVQGKIGEIERRLSELEDRPFSFSASPEFMHTRPTIKSLTFDGQTSWTIVKTQFDVVSSTNGWTDFAKASQLVASLRGSAAEVLQGIPADKLSDLTTIEKALESRFGDSHLTQFYRTELKTRRQKPGESLQELAADVERLMSLAYAECPLDVRESLAAQYFIDAIRDEDTQHSTRLMDAKDLKSSLAYSMKYEAARTVSKTSRHVRSMWTEDHTSGERDDKFEFFFNRLEKLLNSSISGRKNTPRRSPNVTCWKCSKKGHVQRECQAITSNQEN
;
A
#
# COMPACT_ATOMS: atom_id res chain seq x y z
N MET A 1 -31.52 -51.36 -130.20
CA MET A 1 -30.04 -51.40 -130.27
C MET A 1 -29.49 -50.43 -129.23
N PRO A 2 -28.58 -50.83 -128.34
CA PRO A 2 -28.55 -52.02 -127.49
C PRO A 2 -28.77 -51.63 -125.99
N GLY A 3 -29.17 -52.61 -125.17
CA GLY A 3 -29.34 -52.42 -123.74
C GLY A 3 -28.00 -52.26 -123.01
N THR A 4 -27.89 -51.23 -122.19
CA THR A 4 -26.89 -51.15 -121.12
C THR A 4 -27.45 -51.87 -119.89
N GLY A 5 -26.88 -53.04 -119.60
CA GLY A 5 -27.41 -53.99 -118.61
C GLY A 5 -27.29 -53.55 -117.14
N PRO A 6 -27.77 -54.39 -116.19
CA PRO A 6 -27.79 -54.12 -114.75
C PRO A 6 -26.42 -53.91 -114.08
N LEU A 7 -25.32 -54.07 -114.83
CA LEU A 7 -23.94 -54.03 -114.36
C LEU A 7 -23.41 -52.61 -114.12
N THR A 8 -23.79 -51.60 -114.90
CA THR A 8 -23.26 -50.22 -114.76
C THR A 8 -23.82 -49.50 -113.53
N ARG A 9 -25.12 -49.65 -113.25
CA ARG A 9 -25.76 -49.14 -112.02
C ARG A 9 -25.24 -49.77 -110.73
N SER A 10 -24.75 -51.02 -110.82
CA SER A 10 -24.14 -51.72 -109.69
C SER A 10 -22.73 -51.24 -109.39
N MET A 11 -21.96 -50.86 -110.41
CA MET A 11 -20.61 -50.30 -110.25
C MET A 11 -20.66 -48.90 -109.62
N ASP A 12 -21.57 -48.02 -110.05
CA ASP A 12 -21.74 -46.69 -109.46
C ASP A 12 -22.10 -46.76 -107.96
N LYS A 13 -22.95 -47.70 -107.57
CA LYS A 13 -23.35 -47.94 -106.17
C LYS A 13 -22.20 -48.47 -105.30
N GLN A 14 -21.21 -49.13 -105.90
CA GLN A 14 -19.99 -49.58 -105.21
C GLN A 14 -18.99 -48.41 -105.03
N PHE A 15 -18.85 -47.54 -106.03
CA PHE A 15 -18.03 -46.33 -105.91
C PHE A 15 -18.60 -45.34 -104.90
N GLU A 16 -19.91 -45.12 -104.84
CA GLU A 16 -20.55 -44.29 -103.80
C GLU A 16 -20.29 -44.83 -102.40
N LYS A 17 -20.36 -46.16 -102.20
CA LYS A 17 -20.01 -46.79 -100.91
C LYS A 17 -18.53 -46.59 -100.55
N LEU A 18 -17.63 -46.64 -101.53
CA LEU A 18 -16.20 -46.41 -101.32
C LEU A 18 -15.91 -44.94 -100.95
N PHE A 19 -16.57 -43.98 -101.62
CA PHE A 19 -16.46 -42.56 -101.28
C PHE A 19 -17.04 -42.23 -99.91
N ALA A 20 -18.18 -42.84 -99.54
CA ALA A 20 -18.73 -42.73 -98.20
C ALA A 20 -17.77 -43.27 -97.14
N MET A 21 -17.16 -44.43 -97.37
CA MET A 21 -16.16 -45.02 -96.47
C MET A 21 -14.90 -44.15 -96.33
N MET A 22 -14.42 -43.55 -97.43
CA MET A 22 -13.30 -42.59 -97.39
C MET A 22 -13.66 -41.29 -96.64
N ALA A 23 -14.89 -40.81 -96.80
CA ALA A 23 -15.38 -39.64 -96.07
C ALA A 23 -15.51 -39.93 -94.57
N GLU A 24 -16.01 -41.10 -94.18
CA GLU A 24 -16.07 -41.55 -92.79
C GLU A 24 -14.66 -41.72 -92.19
N MET A 25 -13.71 -42.27 -92.94
CA MET A 25 -12.33 -42.42 -92.50
C MET A 25 -11.65 -41.05 -92.30
N LYS A 26 -11.87 -40.11 -93.22
CA LYS A 26 -11.36 -38.74 -93.10
C LYS A 26 -12.00 -38.00 -91.92
N ALA A 27 -13.31 -38.14 -91.73
CA ALA A 27 -14.02 -37.59 -90.58
C ALA A 27 -13.52 -38.21 -89.27
N GLY A 28 -13.28 -39.52 -89.22
CA GLY A 28 -12.70 -40.19 -88.06
C GLY A 28 -11.26 -39.74 -87.76
N GLN A 29 -10.46 -39.48 -88.80
CA GLN A 29 -9.10 -38.94 -88.65
C GLN A 29 -9.11 -37.49 -88.16
N GLU A 30 -10.04 -36.66 -88.64
CA GLU A 30 -10.24 -35.28 -88.16
C GLU A 30 -10.74 -35.27 -86.70
N GLN A 31 -11.66 -36.17 -86.34
CA GLN A 31 -12.09 -36.34 -84.93
C GLN A 31 -10.92 -36.78 -84.05
N MET A 32 -10.08 -37.70 -84.51
CA MET A 32 -8.89 -38.13 -83.75
C MET A 32 -7.89 -36.98 -83.54
N LYS A 33 -7.68 -36.14 -84.56
CA LYS A 33 -6.86 -34.93 -84.42
C LYS A 33 -7.46 -33.95 -83.42
N ALA A 34 -8.77 -33.69 -83.50
CA ALA A 34 -9.46 -32.82 -82.56
C ALA A 34 -9.38 -33.33 -81.11
N VAL A 35 -9.52 -34.65 -80.89
CA VAL A 35 -9.35 -35.28 -79.57
C VAL A 35 -7.90 -35.13 -79.08
N GLN A 36 -6.91 -35.29 -79.96
CA GLN A 36 -5.50 -35.12 -79.61
C GLN A 36 -5.15 -33.66 -79.26
N GLU A 37 -5.71 -32.69 -79.97
CA GLU A 37 -5.55 -31.26 -79.68
C GLU A 37 -6.23 -30.88 -78.36
N ALA A 38 -7.45 -31.36 -78.10
CA ALA A 38 -8.14 -31.16 -76.83
C ALA A 38 -7.36 -31.77 -75.64
N MET A 39 -6.74 -32.93 -75.83
CA MET A 39 -5.88 -33.55 -74.82
C MET A 39 -4.62 -32.71 -74.54
N LYS A 40 -3.98 -32.15 -75.57
CA LYS A 40 -2.83 -31.25 -75.40
C LYS A 40 -3.23 -29.96 -74.67
N ALA A 41 -4.34 -29.34 -75.06
CA ALA A 41 -4.88 -28.16 -74.38
C ALA A 41 -5.17 -28.44 -72.90
N GLY A 42 -5.83 -29.57 -72.59
CA GLY A 42 -6.08 -29.97 -71.19
C GLY A 42 -4.80 -30.26 -70.39
N GLN A 43 -3.75 -30.77 -71.03
CA GLN A 43 -2.43 -30.93 -70.38
C GLN A 43 -1.74 -29.59 -70.10
N GLU A 44 -1.87 -28.62 -71.00
CA GLU A 44 -1.33 -27.27 -70.81
C GLU A 44 -2.07 -26.51 -69.71
N GLU A 45 -3.41 -26.61 -69.66
CA GLU A 45 -4.21 -26.04 -68.56
C GLU A 45 -3.84 -26.66 -67.20
N MET A 46 -3.61 -27.98 -67.16
CA MET A 46 -3.18 -28.64 -65.92
C MET A 46 -1.79 -28.15 -65.46
N LYS A 47 -0.84 -27.97 -66.39
CA LYS A 47 0.48 -27.42 -66.07
C LYS A 47 0.39 -25.96 -65.61
N ALA A 48 -0.44 -25.15 -66.25
CA ALA A 48 -0.69 -23.77 -65.84
C ALA A 48 -1.29 -23.73 -64.43
N GLY A 49 -2.31 -24.55 -64.14
CA GLY A 49 -2.90 -24.64 -62.80
C GLY A 49 -1.93 -25.15 -61.73
N GLN A 50 -1.02 -26.06 -62.07
CA GLN A 50 0.06 -26.49 -61.16
C GLN A 50 1.05 -25.38 -60.87
N GLU A 51 1.46 -24.59 -61.88
CA GLU A 51 2.37 -23.47 -61.67
C GLU A 51 1.71 -22.33 -60.88
N GLU A 52 0.44 -22.03 -61.13
CA GLU A 52 -0.33 -21.07 -60.32
C GLU A 52 -0.39 -21.49 -58.85
N MET A 53 -0.62 -22.78 -58.57
CA MET A 53 -0.59 -23.32 -57.21
C MET A 53 0.79 -23.18 -56.57
N ARG A 54 1.86 -23.42 -57.33
CA ARG A 54 3.24 -23.27 -56.87
C ARG A 54 3.57 -21.81 -56.52
N VAL A 55 3.15 -20.87 -57.38
CA VAL A 55 3.30 -19.44 -57.15
C VAL A 55 2.48 -18.97 -55.94
N ALA A 56 1.24 -19.47 -55.79
CA ALA A 56 0.41 -19.17 -54.63
C ALA A 56 1.02 -19.70 -53.33
N GLN A 57 1.59 -20.91 -53.35
CA GLN A 57 2.29 -21.48 -52.20
C GLN A 57 3.54 -20.66 -51.84
N ALA A 58 4.37 -20.32 -52.82
CA ALA A 58 5.56 -19.49 -52.60
C ALA A 58 5.21 -18.09 -52.06
N GLY A 59 4.12 -17.49 -52.55
CA GLY A 59 3.63 -16.20 -52.04
C GLY A 59 3.10 -16.28 -50.60
N LEU A 60 2.54 -17.42 -50.19
CA LEU A 60 2.17 -17.66 -48.79
C LEU A 60 3.40 -17.84 -47.90
N GLU A 61 4.40 -18.62 -48.34
CA GLU A 61 5.66 -18.80 -47.61
C GLU A 61 6.39 -17.48 -47.40
N GLN A 62 6.53 -16.64 -48.44
CA GLN A 62 7.13 -15.31 -48.31
C GLN A 62 6.39 -14.41 -47.32
N LYS A 63 5.05 -14.44 -47.30
CA LYS A 63 4.27 -13.66 -46.33
C LYS A 63 4.47 -14.16 -44.89
N MET A 64 4.63 -15.47 -44.71
CA MET A 64 4.92 -16.08 -43.41
C MET A 64 6.32 -15.69 -42.94
N GLU A 65 7.32 -15.74 -43.81
CA GLU A 65 8.69 -15.32 -43.52
C GLU A 65 8.76 -13.83 -43.15
N ALA A 66 8.16 -12.96 -43.96
CA ALA A 66 8.10 -11.52 -43.68
C ALA A 66 7.38 -11.23 -42.35
N GLY A 67 6.28 -11.96 -42.06
CA GLY A 67 5.58 -11.84 -40.78
C GLY A 67 6.42 -12.30 -39.59
N GLN A 68 7.23 -13.34 -39.75
CA GLN A 68 8.16 -13.81 -38.72
C GLN A 68 9.31 -12.83 -38.48
N GLU A 69 9.84 -12.21 -39.53
CA GLU A 69 10.89 -11.21 -39.42
C GLU A 69 10.40 -9.93 -38.73
N GLU A 70 9.19 -9.46 -39.04
CA GLU A 70 8.54 -8.35 -38.32
C GLU A 70 8.31 -8.67 -36.84
N MET A 71 7.93 -9.91 -36.50
CA MET A 71 7.81 -10.33 -35.10
C MET A 71 9.16 -10.33 -34.39
N ARG A 72 10.22 -10.80 -35.05
CA ARG A 72 11.58 -10.81 -34.50
C ARG A 72 12.10 -9.40 -34.27
N SER A 73 11.96 -8.52 -35.26
CA SER A 73 12.36 -7.11 -35.14
C SER A 73 11.52 -6.35 -34.11
N GLY A 74 10.23 -6.70 -33.97
CA GLY A 74 9.36 -6.21 -32.90
C GLY A 74 9.85 -6.63 -31.51
N GLN A 75 10.26 -7.89 -31.37
CA GLN A 75 10.81 -8.42 -30.12
C GLN A 75 12.13 -7.75 -29.75
N GLU A 76 13.08 -7.61 -30.67
CA GLU A 76 14.36 -6.93 -30.44
C GLU A 76 14.16 -5.46 -30.02
N ARG A 77 13.21 -4.74 -30.64
CA ARG A 77 12.85 -3.37 -30.23
C ARG A 77 12.29 -3.31 -28.81
N MET A 78 11.49 -4.30 -28.41
CA MET A 78 10.99 -4.37 -27.04
C MET A 78 12.09 -4.68 -26.04
N GLU A 79 12.97 -5.63 -26.34
CA GLU A 79 14.11 -5.98 -25.48
C GLU A 79 15.03 -4.76 -25.30
N LYS A 80 15.38 -4.07 -26.39
CA LYS A 80 16.16 -2.83 -26.31
C LYS A 80 15.47 -1.74 -25.47
N GLY A 81 14.15 -1.55 -25.66
CA GLY A 81 13.39 -0.61 -24.85
C GLY A 81 13.34 -0.98 -23.36
N GLN A 82 13.32 -2.27 -23.04
CA GLN A 82 13.42 -2.77 -21.67
C GLN A 82 14.80 -2.50 -21.06
N GLU A 83 15.87 -2.71 -21.82
CA GLU A 83 17.24 -2.41 -21.39
C GLU A 83 17.45 -0.91 -21.13
N GLU A 84 16.96 -0.05 -22.03
CA GLU A 84 17.02 1.41 -21.85
C GLU A 84 16.27 1.85 -20.59
N MET A 85 15.06 1.32 -20.38
CA MET A 85 14.28 1.62 -19.17
C MET A 85 14.97 1.12 -17.90
N LYS A 86 15.59 -0.05 -17.94
CA LYS A 86 16.40 -0.58 -16.83
C LYS A 86 17.59 0.33 -16.53
N GLY A 87 18.30 0.80 -17.56
CA GLY A 87 19.41 1.74 -17.41
C GLY A 87 19.00 3.05 -16.73
N LEU A 88 17.88 3.64 -17.14
CA LEU A 88 17.34 4.84 -16.49
C LEU A 88 16.96 4.60 -15.03
N ILE A 89 16.38 3.44 -14.72
CA ILE A 89 16.05 3.07 -13.34
C ILE A 89 17.33 2.95 -12.50
N ASP A 90 18.37 2.31 -13.02
CA ASP A 90 19.65 2.15 -12.32
C ASP A 90 20.35 3.50 -12.10
N GLU A 91 20.29 4.42 -13.08
CA GLU A 91 20.82 5.78 -12.96
C GLU A 91 20.09 6.60 -11.89
N VAL A 92 18.75 6.63 -11.94
CA VAL A 92 17.92 7.31 -10.94
C VAL A 92 18.17 6.72 -9.55
N LYS A 93 18.25 5.40 -9.44
CA LYS A 93 18.58 4.72 -8.18
C LYS A 93 19.94 5.15 -7.64
N GLY A 94 20.95 5.25 -8.51
CA GLY A 94 22.29 5.72 -8.15
C GLY A 94 22.30 7.19 -7.70
N GLU A 95 21.54 8.06 -8.37
CA GLU A 95 21.38 9.47 -7.96
C GLU A 95 20.70 9.63 -6.61
N VAL A 96 19.61 8.89 -6.38
CA VAL A 96 18.87 8.91 -5.12
C VAL A 96 19.77 8.41 -3.99
N GLN A 97 20.49 7.30 -4.19
CA GLN A 97 21.42 6.78 -3.19
C GLN A 97 22.52 7.78 -2.84
N ARG A 98 23.14 8.43 -3.85
CA ARG A 98 24.15 9.47 -3.60
C ARG A 98 23.61 10.65 -2.80
N LYS A 99 22.39 11.10 -3.09
CA LYS A 99 21.75 12.19 -2.33
C LYS A 99 21.44 11.77 -0.89
N ILE A 100 21.06 10.53 -0.67
CA ILE A 100 20.85 9.97 0.67
C ILE A 100 22.17 10.00 1.44
N ASP A 101 23.25 9.47 0.87
CA ASP A 101 24.57 9.42 1.51
C ASP A 101 25.09 10.83 1.83
N GLU A 102 24.90 11.80 0.93
CA GLU A 102 25.26 13.20 1.15
C GLU A 102 24.46 13.84 2.30
N VAL A 103 23.15 13.60 2.36
CA VAL A 103 22.30 14.09 3.44
C VAL A 103 22.68 13.45 4.76
N GLU A 104 22.95 12.14 4.77
CA GLU A 104 23.38 11.41 5.96
C GLU A 104 24.68 11.99 6.52
N ALA A 105 25.69 12.21 5.67
CA ALA A 105 26.94 12.84 6.07
C ALA A 105 26.74 14.25 6.66
N LYS A 106 25.89 15.08 6.03
CA LYS A 106 25.56 16.42 6.54
C LYS A 106 24.85 16.37 7.90
N VAL A 107 23.97 15.40 8.10
CA VAL A 107 23.26 15.21 9.38
C VAL A 107 24.24 14.76 10.46
N GLN A 108 25.09 13.76 10.19
CA GLN A 108 26.11 13.30 11.14
C GLN A 108 27.03 14.42 11.59
N MET A 109 27.51 15.25 10.65
CA MET A 109 28.37 16.39 10.97
C MET A 109 27.66 17.41 11.88
N LYS A 110 26.40 17.77 11.57
CA LYS A 110 25.60 18.68 12.42
C LYS A 110 25.33 18.12 13.81
N VAL A 111 25.14 16.81 13.92
CA VAL A 111 24.91 16.15 15.21
C VAL A 111 26.17 16.21 16.07
N GLU A 112 27.35 15.93 15.52
CA GLU A 112 28.61 16.05 16.27
C GLU A 112 28.93 17.52 16.63
N ASP A 113 28.65 18.47 15.74
CA ASP A 113 28.79 19.92 16.05
C ASP A 113 27.91 20.31 17.25
N VAL A 114 26.60 20.00 17.19
CA VAL A 114 25.65 20.29 18.29
C VAL A 114 26.05 19.61 19.59
N LYS A 115 26.51 18.35 19.51
CA LYS A 115 26.99 17.60 20.67
C LYS A 115 28.21 18.26 21.30
N SER A 116 29.14 18.77 20.50
CA SER A 116 30.31 19.50 21.00
C SER A 116 29.92 20.82 21.67
N GLU A 117 28.97 21.58 21.09
CA GLU A 117 28.45 22.82 21.69
C GLU A 117 27.73 22.57 23.01
N VAL A 118 26.86 21.55 23.06
CA VAL A 118 26.12 21.18 24.26
C VAL A 118 27.07 20.74 25.37
N LYS A 119 28.08 19.92 25.04
CA LYS A 119 29.11 19.50 26.00
C LYS A 119 29.85 20.72 26.58
N GLY A 120 30.28 21.65 25.74
CA GLY A 120 30.95 22.88 26.19
C GLY A 120 30.08 23.74 27.12
N LYS A 121 28.78 23.89 26.81
CA LYS A 121 27.83 24.61 27.69
C LYS A 121 27.63 23.92 29.04
N ILE A 122 27.63 22.60 29.08
CA ILE A 122 27.53 21.84 30.33
C ILE A 122 28.78 22.08 31.19
N GLU A 123 29.98 21.97 30.61
CA GLU A 123 31.24 22.22 31.32
C GLU A 123 31.31 23.67 31.86
N GLU A 124 30.83 24.66 31.10
CA GLU A 124 30.74 26.05 31.56
C GLU A 124 29.77 26.22 32.75
N VAL A 125 28.61 25.56 32.70
CA VAL A 125 27.62 25.58 33.79
C VAL A 125 28.19 24.89 35.03
N GLU A 126 28.85 23.75 34.87
CA GLU A 126 29.51 23.03 35.97
C GLU A 126 30.54 23.92 36.66
N HIS A 127 31.43 24.57 35.90
CA HIS A 127 32.41 25.51 36.46
C HIS A 127 31.76 26.68 37.20
N LYS A 128 30.66 27.26 36.67
CA LYS A 128 29.91 28.34 37.35
C LYS A 128 29.26 27.86 38.64
N VAL A 129 28.68 26.66 38.65
CA VAL A 129 28.06 26.07 39.83
C VAL A 129 29.12 25.78 40.90
N GLN A 130 30.24 25.17 40.51
CA GLN A 130 31.35 24.88 41.42
C GLN A 130 31.93 26.16 42.04
N GLY A 131 32.08 27.24 41.26
CA GLY A 131 32.50 28.55 41.78
C GLY A 131 31.51 29.15 42.77
N LYS A 132 30.20 29.05 42.50
CA LYS A 132 29.16 29.49 43.45
C LYS A 132 29.13 28.67 44.73
N ILE A 133 29.37 27.35 44.64
CA ILE A 133 29.48 26.48 45.81
C ILE A 133 30.67 26.92 46.69
N GLY A 134 31.85 27.12 46.10
CA GLY A 134 33.03 27.58 46.86
C GLY A 134 32.81 28.95 47.53
N GLU A 135 32.10 29.87 46.88
CA GLU A 135 31.71 31.15 47.48
C GLU A 135 30.71 30.99 48.63
N ILE A 136 29.76 30.06 48.52
CA ILE A 136 28.83 29.73 49.61
C ILE A 136 29.58 29.09 50.78
N GLU A 137 30.50 28.16 50.54
CA GLU A 137 31.35 27.53 51.56
C GLU A 137 32.17 28.57 52.31
N ARG A 138 32.81 29.52 51.59
CA ARG A 138 33.55 30.63 52.19
C ARG A 138 32.67 31.49 53.10
N ARG A 139 31.46 31.86 52.64
CA ARG A 139 30.49 32.63 53.43
C ARG A 139 29.97 31.86 54.65
N LEU A 140 29.85 30.54 54.55
CA LEU A 140 29.53 29.66 55.67
C LEU A 140 30.64 29.68 56.73
N SER A 141 31.91 29.53 56.32
CA SER A 141 33.05 29.61 57.23
C SER A 141 33.18 30.97 57.93
N GLU A 142 32.96 32.09 57.21
CA GLU A 142 32.96 33.44 57.81
C GLU A 142 31.83 33.66 58.83
N LEU A 143 30.71 32.94 58.70
CA LEU A 143 29.62 32.96 59.67
C LEU A 143 29.89 32.06 60.87
N GLU A 144 30.67 30.99 60.69
CA GLU A 144 31.05 30.04 61.74
C GLU A 144 32.13 30.60 62.69
N ASP A 145 33.04 31.45 62.17
CA ASP A 145 34.14 32.08 62.93
C ASP A 145 33.75 33.36 63.69
N ARG A 146 32.52 33.87 63.55
CA ARG A 146 32.05 35.06 64.26
C ARG A 146 31.50 34.66 65.64
N PRO A 147 32.11 35.08 66.76
CA PRO A 147 31.54 34.83 68.08
C PRO A 147 30.35 35.76 68.28
N PHE A 148 29.18 35.34 67.83
CA PHE A 148 27.92 35.96 68.19
C PHE A 148 27.47 35.42 69.55
N SER A 149 27.66 36.23 70.60
CA SER A 149 26.93 36.09 71.84
C SER A 149 25.46 36.44 71.61
N PHE A 150 24.62 35.45 71.37
CA PHE A 150 23.18 35.64 71.55
C PHE A 150 22.83 35.47 73.02
N SER A 151 22.62 36.61 73.65
CA SER A 151 21.61 36.80 74.69
C SER A 151 20.32 36.09 74.27
N ALA A 152 19.82 35.23 75.15
CA ALA A 152 18.50 34.63 75.00
C ALA A 152 17.44 35.73 74.93
N SER A 153 16.93 35.99 73.73
CA SER A 153 15.61 36.60 73.56
C SER A 153 14.67 35.58 72.94
N PRO A 154 13.46 35.41 73.49
CA PRO A 154 12.42 34.59 72.88
C PRO A 154 11.86 35.30 71.65
N GLU A 155 11.30 34.54 70.71
CA GLU A 155 10.72 34.94 69.40
C GLU A 155 11.78 34.85 68.26
N PHE A 156 11.77 33.88 67.35
CA PHE A 156 10.66 33.43 66.51
C PHE A 156 10.71 31.91 66.23
N MET A 157 9.68 31.19 66.67
CA MET A 157 9.32 29.87 66.15
C MET A 157 8.56 30.06 64.84
N HIS A 158 9.24 30.22 63.71
CA HIS A 158 8.58 30.03 62.42
C HIS A 158 8.39 28.53 62.21
N THR A 159 7.23 28.04 62.65
CA THR A 159 6.70 26.74 62.25
C THR A 159 6.78 26.65 60.73
N ARG A 160 7.59 25.71 60.23
CA ARG A 160 7.60 25.34 58.82
C ARG A 160 6.15 25.04 58.41
N PRO A 161 5.56 25.71 57.40
CA PRO A 161 4.17 25.44 57.03
C PRO A 161 4.04 23.97 56.67
N THR A 162 3.38 23.20 57.53
CA THR A 162 3.10 21.79 57.26
C THR A 162 1.99 21.78 56.21
N ILE A 163 2.30 21.28 55.01
CA ILE A 163 1.27 21.12 53.98
C ILE A 163 0.20 20.19 54.55
N LYS A 164 -1.05 20.66 54.56
CA LYS A 164 -2.19 19.90 55.10
C LYS A 164 -2.28 18.54 54.43
N SER A 165 -2.61 17.52 55.23
CA SER A 165 -2.83 16.16 54.76
C SER A 165 -3.90 16.12 53.67
N LEU A 166 -3.60 15.42 52.57
CA LEU A 166 -4.55 15.13 51.51
C LEU A 166 -5.74 14.33 52.07
N THR A 167 -6.89 14.39 51.42
CA THR A 167 -8.04 13.53 51.76
C THR A 167 -8.38 12.69 50.54
N PHE A 168 -8.52 11.38 50.72
CA PHE A 168 -8.89 10.46 49.64
C PHE A 168 -10.18 9.71 49.98
N ASP A 169 -11.22 9.89 49.17
CA ASP A 169 -12.56 9.32 49.36
C ASP A 169 -12.89 8.17 48.39
N GLY A 170 -11.97 7.88 47.46
CA GLY A 170 -12.12 6.85 46.43
C GLY A 170 -12.75 7.34 45.12
N GLN A 171 -13.04 8.64 44.96
CA GLN A 171 -13.59 9.17 43.70
C GLN A 171 -12.53 9.54 42.66
N THR A 172 -11.35 9.97 43.11
CA THR A 172 -10.22 10.28 42.23
C THR A 172 -9.39 9.01 41.94
N SER A 173 -8.70 8.97 40.79
CA SER A 173 -7.79 7.85 40.50
C SER A 173 -6.68 7.79 41.56
N TRP A 174 -6.40 6.58 42.03
CA TRP A 174 -5.34 6.31 43.00
C TRP A 174 -3.96 6.80 42.52
N THR A 175 -3.67 6.70 41.22
CA THR A 175 -2.41 7.15 40.61
C THR A 175 -2.15 8.65 40.82
N ILE A 176 -3.20 9.46 40.68
CA ILE A 176 -3.13 10.92 40.88
C ILE A 176 -2.86 11.23 42.36
N VAL A 177 -3.59 10.56 43.24
CA VAL A 177 -3.49 10.72 44.69
C VAL A 177 -2.11 10.29 45.20
N LYS A 178 -1.58 9.17 44.69
CA LYS A 178 -0.24 8.67 44.99
C LYS A 178 0.82 9.69 44.61
N THR A 179 0.75 10.25 43.39
CA THR A 179 1.70 11.28 42.92
C THR A 179 1.66 12.53 43.81
N GLN A 180 0.45 13.01 44.16
CA GLN A 180 0.30 14.16 45.05
C GLN A 180 0.85 13.86 46.46
N PHE A 181 0.58 12.66 46.97
CA PHE A 181 1.07 12.20 48.28
C PHE A 181 2.61 12.10 48.32
N ASP A 182 3.25 11.63 47.25
CA ASP A 182 4.70 11.54 47.13
C ASP A 182 5.36 12.93 47.13
N VAL A 183 4.76 13.91 46.45
CA VAL A 183 5.23 15.32 46.48
C VAL A 183 5.10 15.91 47.87
N VAL A 184 3.94 15.73 48.53
CA VAL A 184 3.69 16.26 49.89
C VAL A 184 4.62 15.60 50.90
N SER A 185 4.80 14.28 50.82
CA SER A 185 5.67 13.54 51.75
C SER A 185 7.14 13.91 51.58
N SER A 186 7.60 14.12 50.34
CA SER A 186 8.96 14.58 50.04
C SER A 186 9.21 16.01 50.53
N THR A 187 8.24 16.90 50.35
CA THR A 187 8.33 18.30 50.82
C THR A 187 8.37 18.39 52.35
N ASN A 188 7.59 17.53 53.01
CA ASN A 188 7.52 17.48 54.47
C ASN A 188 8.63 16.61 55.12
N GLY A 189 9.39 15.85 54.32
CA GLY A 189 10.46 14.96 54.82
C GLY A 189 9.94 13.80 55.67
N TRP A 190 8.79 13.22 55.30
CA TRP A 190 8.19 12.12 56.07
C TRP A 190 9.00 10.82 55.94
N THR A 191 9.20 10.13 57.07
CA THR A 191 9.69 8.74 57.10
C THR A 191 8.60 7.78 56.62
N ASP A 192 8.96 6.57 56.18
CA ASP A 192 7.96 5.61 55.65
C ASP A 192 6.87 5.25 56.67
N PHE A 193 7.21 5.21 57.96
CA PHE A 193 6.24 5.05 59.04
C PHE A 193 5.28 6.25 59.15
N ALA A 194 5.80 7.48 59.04
CA ALA A 194 4.98 8.69 59.04
C ALA A 194 4.11 8.76 57.79
N LYS A 195 4.62 8.33 56.62
CA LYS A 195 3.83 8.18 55.39
C LYS A 195 2.70 7.18 55.56
N ALA A 196 2.96 5.97 56.08
CA ALA A 196 1.94 4.97 56.32
C ALA A 196 0.83 5.51 57.25
N SER A 197 1.23 6.10 58.38
CA SER A 197 0.31 6.70 59.35
C SER A 197 -0.53 7.82 58.74
N GLN A 198 0.10 8.69 57.95
CA GLN A 198 -0.56 9.83 57.34
C GLN A 198 -1.46 9.44 56.17
N LEU A 199 -1.12 8.36 55.46
CA LEU A 199 -1.93 7.75 54.41
C LEU A 199 -3.17 7.09 55.02
N VAL A 200 -3.04 6.29 56.07
CA VAL A 200 -4.19 5.75 56.81
C VAL A 200 -5.10 6.88 57.31
N ALA A 201 -4.51 7.95 57.83
CA ALA A 201 -5.26 9.11 58.33
C ALA A 201 -5.91 9.96 57.22
N SER A 202 -5.47 9.87 55.96
CA SER A 202 -6.05 10.59 54.82
C SER A 202 -7.23 9.87 54.17
N LEU A 203 -7.34 8.55 54.33
CA LEU A 203 -8.43 7.76 53.76
C LEU A 203 -9.78 8.09 54.41
N ARG A 204 -10.80 8.30 53.59
CA ARG A 204 -12.19 8.57 53.98
C ARG A 204 -13.13 7.75 53.10
N GLY A 205 -14.39 7.59 53.54
CA GLY A 205 -15.42 6.94 52.74
C GLY A 205 -15.04 5.54 52.25
N SER A 206 -15.28 5.27 50.96
CA SER A 206 -15.00 3.97 50.36
C SER A 206 -13.52 3.60 50.41
N ALA A 207 -12.61 4.57 50.33
CA ALA A 207 -11.18 4.33 50.42
C ALA A 207 -10.74 3.81 51.80
N ALA A 208 -11.41 4.24 52.88
CA ALA A 208 -11.12 3.77 54.23
C ALA A 208 -11.55 2.31 54.46
N GLU A 209 -12.53 1.79 53.71
CA GLU A 209 -12.95 0.39 53.83
C GLU A 209 -11.84 -0.60 53.45
N VAL A 210 -10.88 -0.18 52.61
CA VAL A 210 -9.71 -1.00 52.24
C VAL A 210 -8.89 -1.41 53.46
N LEU A 211 -8.88 -0.56 54.50
CA LEU A 211 -8.17 -0.83 55.74
C LEU A 211 -8.74 -2.03 56.51
N GLN A 212 -10.00 -2.40 56.29
CA GLN A 212 -10.61 -3.58 56.92
C GLN A 212 -10.00 -4.90 56.42
N GLY A 213 -9.44 -4.91 55.20
CA GLY A 213 -8.79 -6.08 54.61
C GLY A 213 -7.33 -6.26 55.01
N ILE A 214 -6.74 -5.29 55.74
CA ILE A 214 -5.33 -5.29 56.11
C ILE A 214 -5.18 -5.64 57.60
N PRO A 215 -4.37 -6.64 57.95
CA PRO A 215 -4.04 -6.93 59.35
C PRO A 215 -3.44 -5.73 60.08
N ALA A 216 -3.84 -5.51 61.35
CA ALA A 216 -3.45 -4.32 62.11
C ALA A 216 -1.93 -4.17 62.30
N ASP A 217 -1.20 -5.29 62.35
CA ASP A 217 0.27 -5.35 62.42
C ASP A 217 0.96 -4.84 61.15
N LYS A 218 0.24 -4.78 60.02
CA LYS A 218 0.76 -4.35 58.70
C LYS A 218 0.29 -2.95 58.28
N LEU A 219 -0.52 -2.27 59.10
CA LEU A 219 -0.94 -0.88 58.85
C LEU A 219 0.18 0.15 59.06
N SER A 220 1.34 -0.28 59.57
CA SER A 220 2.57 0.52 59.65
C SER A 220 3.44 0.37 58.40
N ASP A 221 3.17 -0.62 57.54
CA ASP A 221 3.92 -0.86 56.31
C ASP A 221 3.23 -0.15 55.13
N LEU A 222 3.90 0.91 54.64
CA LEU A 222 3.45 1.70 53.51
C LEU A 222 3.19 0.83 52.27
N THR A 223 4.03 -0.18 52.01
CA THR A 223 3.95 -0.96 50.78
C THR A 223 2.70 -1.85 50.75
N THR A 224 2.29 -2.38 51.89
CA THR A 224 1.08 -3.19 52.02
C THR A 224 -0.18 -2.35 51.80
N ILE A 225 -0.22 -1.14 52.37
CA ILE A 225 -1.35 -0.20 52.19
C ILE A 225 -1.46 0.27 50.74
N GLU A 226 -0.32 0.66 50.12
CA GLU A 226 -0.30 1.07 48.72
C GLU A 226 -0.80 -0.03 47.80
N LYS A 227 -0.37 -1.29 47.99
CA LYS A 227 -0.83 -2.42 47.17
C LYS A 227 -2.33 -2.68 47.30
N ALA A 228 -2.89 -2.54 48.51
CA ALA A 228 -4.32 -2.73 48.72
C ALA A 228 -5.15 -1.62 48.03
N LEU A 229 -4.67 -0.37 48.09
CA LEU A 229 -5.29 0.76 47.40
C LEU A 229 -5.16 0.62 45.88
N GLU A 230 -3.99 0.22 45.37
CA GLU A 230 -3.75 -0.09 43.95
C GLU A 230 -4.67 -1.22 43.46
N SER A 231 -4.88 -2.26 44.26
CA SER A 231 -5.74 -3.38 43.86
C SER A 231 -7.21 -2.99 43.73
N ARG A 232 -7.72 -2.04 44.53
CA ARG A 232 -9.15 -1.67 44.54
C ARG A 232 -9.46 -0.43 43.73
N PHE A 233 -8.56 0.54 43.73
CA PHE A 233 -8.72 1.86 43.09
C PHE A 233 -7.66 2.14 42.02
N GLY A 234 -6.73 1.21 41.78
CA GLY A 234 -5.76 1.35 40.71
C GLY A 234 -6.39 1.19 39.33
N ASP A 235 -5.75 1.80 38.34
CA ASP A 235 -6.30 1.92 37.00
C ASP A 235 -6.04 0.66 36.13
N SER A 236 -5.49 -0.41 36.72
CA SER A 236 -5.09 -1.64 36.02
C SER A 236 -6.26 -2.30 35.26
N HIS A 237 -7.45 -2.36 35.88
CA HIS A 237 -8.65 -2.89 35.23
C HIS A 237 -9.18 -1.96 34.12
N LEU A 238 -8.88 -0.67 34.20
CA LEU A 238 -9.26 0.34 33.20
C LEU A 238 -8.31 0.34 32.00
N THR A 239 -7.08 -0.15 32.15
CA THR A 239 -6.09 -0.26 31.06
C THR A 239 -6.67 -1.01 29.84
N GLN A 240 -7.41 -2.10 30.06
CA GLN A 240 -8.03 -2.86 28.97
C GLN A 240 -9.17 -2.09 28.29
N PHE A 241 -9.92 -1.29 29.06
CA PHE A 241 -10.96 -0.41 28.53
C PHE A 241 -10.34 0.65 27.61
N TYR A 242 -9.28 1.34 28.04
CA TYR A 242 -8.59 2.34 27.23
C TYR A 242 -7.96 1.76 25.96
N ARG A 243 -7.47 0.51 25.99
CA ARG A 243 -6.98 -0.20 24.79
C ARG A 243 -8.09 -0.42 23.75
N THR A 244 -9.30 -0.77 24.21
CA THR A 244 -10.46 -0.91 23.33
C THR A 244 -10.92 0.44 22.78
N GLU A 245 -10.91 1.47 23.63
CA GLU A 245 -11.24 2.85 23.23
C GLU A 245 -10.28 3.38 22.16
N LEU A 246 -8.96 3.15 22.31
CA LEU A 246 -7.94 3.48 21.30
C LEU A 246 -8.22 2.84 19.94
N LYS A 247 -8.52 1.53 19.93
CA LYS A 247 -8.76 0.80 18.67
C LYS A 247 -10.00 1.30 17.92
N THR A 248 -11.02 1.69 18.68
CA THR A 248 -12.30 2.16 18.14
C THR A 248 -12.34 3.66 17.90
N ARG A 249 -11.31 4.40 18.33
CA ARG A 249 -11.22 5.84 18.19
C ARG A 249 -11.22 6.25 16.72
N ARG A 250 -12.14 7.16 16.37
CA ARG A 250 -12.21 7.83 15.06
C ARG A 250 -12.51 9.31 15.26
N GLN A 251 -11.98 10.18 14.40
CA GLN A 251 -12.19 11.62 14.46
C GLN A 251 -13.67 11.97 14.33
N LYS A 252 -14.20 12.74 15.29
CA LYS A 252 -15.60 13.18 15.29
C LYS A 252 -15.83 14.29 14.25
N PRO A 253 -17.05 14.47 13.73
CA PRO A 253 -17.37 15.61 12.88
C PRO A 253 -17.10 16.94 13.60
N GLY A 254 -16.19 17.76 13.04
CA GLY A 254 -15.84 19.07 13.61
C GLY A 254 -14.73 19.04 14.67
N GLU A 255 -14.23 17.85 15.04
CA GLU A 255 -13.08 17.72 15.93
C GLU A 255 -11.78 18.07 15.20
N SER A 256 -10.96 18.92 15.82
CA SER A 256 -9.66 19.29 15.27
C SER A 256 -8.66 18.14 15.38
N LEU A 257 -7.67 18.11 14.49
CA LEU A 257 -6.58 17.13 14.57
C LEU A 257 -5.82 17.20 15.91
N GLN A 258 -5.76 18.39 16.52
CA GLN A 258 -5.08 18.61 17.80
C GLN A 258 -5.85 17.98 18.96
N GLU A 259 -7.18 18.12 18.99
CA GLU A 259 -8.04 17.46 19.98
C GLU A 259 -7.97 15.94 19.85
N LEU A 260 -7.99 15.43 18.61
CA LEU A 260 -7.81 14.00 18.34
C LEU A 260 -6.45 13.51 18.86
N ALA A 261 -5.36 14.22 18.55
CA ALA A 261 -4.02 13.84 18.98
C ALA A 261 -3.88 13.87 20.51
N ALA A 262 -4.41 14.90 21.18
CA ALA A 262 -4.36 15.02 22.64
C ALA A 262 -5.14 13.87 23.32
N ASP A 263 -6.27 13.47 22.75
CA ASP A 263 -7.05 12.36 23.27
C ASP A 263 -6.35 11.00 23.03
N VAL A 264 -5.72 10.81 21.87
CA VAL A 264 -4.87 9.63 21.60
C VAL A 264 -3.69 9.57 22.56
N GLU A 265 -3.00 10.67 22.81
CA GLU A 265 -1.88 10.76 23.77
C GLU A 265 -2.31 10.40 25.19
N ARG A 266 -3.44 10.97 25.63
CA ARG A 266 -4.06 10.66 26.92
C ARG A 266 -4.38 9.17 27.03
N LEU A 267 -5.06 8.61 26.04
CA LEU A 267 -5.43 7.20 26.03
C LEU A 267 -4.21 6.28 25.97
N MET A 268 -3.17 6.62 25.20
CA MET A 268 -1.92 5.87 25.14
C MET A 268 -1.21 5.86 26.49
N SER A 269 -1.22 6.98 27.21
CA SER A 269 -0.63 7.09 28.56
C SER A 269 -1.37 6.21 29.58
N LEU A 270 -2.68 6.07 29.44
CA LEU A 270 -3.52 5.24 30.33
C LEU A 270 -3.51 3.74 29.95
N ALA A 271 -3.41 3.42 28.66
CA ALA A 271 -3.44 2.06 28.13
C ALA A 271 -2.07 1.34 28.15
N TYR A 272 -0.98 2.12 28.10
CA TYR A 272 0.39 1.63 27.94
C TYR A 272 1.38 2.42 28.81
N ALA A 273 1.06 2.62 30.09
CA ALA A 273 1.91 3.30 31.06
C ALA A 273 3.28 2.62 31.24
N GLU A 274 3.32 1.28 31.23
CA GLU A 274 4.54 0.47 31.42
C GLU A 274 5.42 0.35 30.17
N CYS A 275 4.92 0.81 29.01
CA CYS A 275 5.66 0.72 27.75
C CYS A 275 6.74 1.82 27.68
N PRO A 276 7.93 1.56 27.11
CA PRO A 276 8.92 2.61 26.82
C PRO A 276 8.34 3.78 26.00
N LEU A 277 8.81 5.00 26.26
CA LEU A 277 8.25 6.23 25.68
C LEU A 277 8.32 6.25 24.14
N ASP A 278 9.44 5.80 23.57
CA ASP A 278 9.69 5.72 22.13
C ASP A 278 8.70 4.79 21.41
N VAL A 279 8.45 3.62 21.99
CA VAL A 279 7.48 2.66 21.47
C VAL A 279 6.06 3.22 21.60
N ARG A 280 5.77 3.87 22.73
CA ARG A 280 4.46 4.50 22.97
C ARG A 280 4.19 5.62 21.97
N GLU A 281 5.16 6.47 21.66
CA GLU A 281 5.03 7.55 20.69
C GLU A 281 4.84 7.05 19.25
N SER A 282 5.56 5.98 18.88
CA SER A 282 5.41 5.32 17.57
C SER A 282 4.02 4.69 17.41
N LEU A 283 3.53 4.01 18.44
CA LEU A 283 2.18 3.45 18.45
C LEU A 283 1.12 4.55 18.43
N ALA A 284 1.32 5.63 19.19
CA ALA A 284 0.43 6.77 19.21
C ALA A 284 0.28 7.42 17.83
N ALA A 285 1.39 7.58 17.10
CA ALA A 285 1.39 8.03 15.71
C ALA A 285 0.51 7.16 14.81
N GLN A 286 0.68 5.84 14.89
CA GLN A 286 -0.11 4.89 14.09
C GLN A 286 -1.62 4.98 14.41
N TYR A 287 -1.99 4.95 15.70
CA TYR A 287 -3.39 5.07 16.11
C TYR A 287 -4.00 6.43 15.73
N PHE A 288 -3.22 7.50 15.80
CA PHE A 288 -3.65 8.82 15.35
C PHE A 288 -3.95 8.82 13.86
N ILE A 289 -3.02 8.34 13.03
CA ILE A 289 -3.19 8.25 11.57
C ILE A 289 -4.43 7.42 11.22
N ASP A 290 -4.61 6.27 11.86
CA ASP A 290 -5.76 5.38 11.62
C ASP A 290 -7.10 5.98 12.10
N ALA A 291 -7.05 6.93 13.04
CA ALA A 291 -8.23 7.63 13.55
C ALA A 291 -8.65 8.85 12.70
N ILE A 292 -7.78 9.38 11.83
CA ILE A 292 -8.11 10.50 10.92
C ILE A 292 -9.26 10.10 9.99
N ARG A 293 -10.27 10.97 9.88
CA ARG A 293 -11.47 10.72 9.06
C ARG A 293 -11.28 11.08 7.58
N ASP A 294 -10.43 12.06 7.28
CA ASP A 294 -10.15 12.49 5.91
C ASP A 294 -9.14 11.53 5.24
N GLU A 295 -9.58 10.78 4.24
CA GLU A 295 -8.77 9.74 3.58
C GLU A 295 -7.49 10.30 2.94
N ASP A 296 -7.57 11.47 2.30
CA ASP A 296 -6.40 12.12 1.68
C ASP A 296 -5.33 12.47 2.74
N THR A 297 -5.75 13.07 3.86
CA THR A 297 -4.87 13.45 4.97
C THR A 297 -4.32 12.22 5.69
N GLN A 298 -5.14 11.17 5.83
CA GLN A 298 -4.70 9.89 6.39
C GLN A 298 -3.62 9.24 5.52
N HIS A 299 -3.86 9.10 4.21
CA HIS A 299 -2.91 8.50 3.29
C HIS A 299 -1.62 9.30 3.16
N SER A 300 -1.71 10.63 3.06
CA SER A 300 -0.52 11.48 2.98
C SER A 300 0.33 11.40 4.25
N THR A 301 -0.31 11.37 5.42
CA THR A 301 0.40 11.27 6.70
C THR A 301 1.02 9.89 6.90
N ARG A 302 0.37 8.81 6.41
CA ARG A 302 0.94 7.46 6.45
C ARG A 302 2.21 7.33 5.62
N LEU A 303 2.29 8.00 4.47
CA LEU A 303 3.48 7.99 3.60
C LEU A 303 4.69 8.72 4.18
N MET A 304 4.51 9.52 5.24
CA MET A 304 5.60 10.27 5.86
C MET A 304 6.49 9.40 6.76
N ASP A 305 6.08 8.16 7.10
CA ASP A 305 6.75 7.28 8.06
C ASP A 305 7.11 8.00 9.38
N ALA A 306 6.09 8.66 9.95
CA ALA A 306 6.25 9.42 11.18
C ALA A 306 6.65 8.53 12.37
N LYS A 307 7.73 8.91 13.06
CA LYS A 307 8.25 8.18 14.22
C LYS A 307 7.56 8.56 15.54
N ASP A 308 6.90 9.71 15.57
CA ASP A 308 6.28 10.26 16.76
C ASP A 308 4.93 10.92 16.44
N LEU A 309 4.06 10.96 17.46
CA LEU A 309 2.72 11.54 17.36
C LEU A 309 2.76 13.01 16.95
N LYS A 310 3.74 13.76 17.47
CA LYS A 310 3.87 15.20 17.23
C LYS A 310 4.24 15.50 15.78
N SER A 311 5.15 14.74 15.18
CA SER A 311 5.50 14.82 13.77
C SER A 311 4.31 14.46 12.87
N SER A 312 3.56 13.40 13.22
CA SER A 312 2.35 13.00 12.51
C SER A 312 1.31 14.11 12.50
N LEU A 313 1.04 14.72 13.67
CA LEU A 313 0.12 15.84 13.81
C LEU A 313 0.59 17.07 13.03
N ALA A 314 1.87 17.45 13.17
CA ALA A 314 2.42 18.61 12.49
C ALA A 314 2.35 18.48 10.96
N TYR A 315 2.60 17.29 10.42
CA TYR A 315 2.46 17.04 8.99
C TYR A 315 1.00 17.07 8.55
N SER A 316 0.11 16.39 9.29
CA SER A 316 -1.33 16.37 8.98
C SER A 316 -1.90 17.79 8.92
N MET A 317 -1.54 18.65 9.89
CA MET A 317 -1.92 20.05 9.91
C MET A 317 -1.36 20.85 8.72
N LYS A 318 -0.09 20.63 8.36
CA LYS A 318 0.53 21.26 7.17
C LYS A 318 -0.18 20.84 5.89
N TYR A 319 -0.54 19.57 5.77
CA TYR A 319 -1.26 19.02 4.64
C TYR A 319 -2.68 19.62 4.53
N GLU A 320 -3.42 19.69 5.63
CA GLU A 320 -4.73 20.36 5.65
C GLU A 320 -4.62 21.82 5.24
N ALA A 321 -3.65 22.56 5.78
CA ALA A 321 -3.40 23.95 5.40
C ALA A 321 -3.08 24.10 3.91
N ALA A 322 -2.16 23.30 3.37
CA ALA A 322 -1.82 23.31 1.95
C ALA A 322 -3.02 22.93 1.05
N ARG A 323 -3.87 22.00 1.52
CA ARG A 323 -5.08 21.58 0.81
C ARG A 323 -6.15 22.67 0.81
N THR A 324 -6.33 23.40 1.92
CA THR A 324 -7.28 24.53 1.96
C THR A 324 -6.87 25.62 0.97
N VAL A 325 -5.60 26.01 0.92
CA VAL A 325 -5.07 26.99 -0.06
C VAL A 325 -5.28 26.53 -1.50
N SER A 326 -5.10 25.23 -1.76
CA SER A 326 -5.35 24.64 -3.08
C SER A 326 -6.84 24.59 -3.45
N LYS A 327 -7.74 24.49 -2.46
CA LYS A 327 -9.19 24.55 -2.67
C LYS A 327 -9.69 25.99 -2.85
N THR A 328 -9.13 26.98 -2.14
CA THR A 328 -9.45 28.41 -2.34
C THR A 328 -8.86 28.95 -3.64
N SER A 329 -7.66 28.52 -4.07
CA SER A 329 -7.10 28.92 -5.36
C SER A 329 -7.94 28.44 -6.56
N ARG A 330 -8.61 27.28 -6.43
CA ARG A 330 -9.58 26.78 -7.42
C ARG A 330 -10.93 27.51 -7.35
N HIS A 331 -11.31 28.09 -6.20
CA HIS A 331 -12.61 28.76 -6.03
C HIS A 331 -12.60 30.27 -6.39
N VAL A 332 -11.44 30.94 -6.37
CA VAL A 332 -11.31 32.38 -6.73
C VAL A 332 -11.30 32.63 -8.25
N ARG A 333 -11.38 31.59 -9.08
CA ARG A 333 -11.59 31.73 -10.53
C ARG A 333 -12.79 30.89 -10.98
N SER A 334 -13.97 31.21 -10.46
CA SER A 334 -15.25 30.78 -11.05
C SER A 334 -15.77 31.86 -12.01
N MET A 335 -14.96 32.17 -13.03
CA MET A 335 -15.52 32.49 -14.34
C MET A 335 -15.36 31.19 -15.12
N TRP A 336 -16.47 30.66 -15.65
CA TRP A 336 -16.46 29.46 -16.49
C TRP A 336 -15.44 29.65 -17.61
N THR A 337 -14.25 29.12 -17.40
CA THR A 337 -13.28 28.83 -18.44
C THR A 337 -13.06 27.35 -18.31
N GLU A 338 -13.55 26.62 -19.30
CA GLU A 338 -13.39 25.19 -19.47
C GLU A 338 -12.00 24.75 -19.00
N ASP A 339 -12.02 23.80 -18.08
CA ASP A 339 -10.86 23.21 -17.41
C ASP A 339 -9.92 22.60 -18.45
N HIS A 340 -8.85 23.32 -18.82
CA HIS A 340 -7.77 22.79 -19.68
C HIS A 340 -6.40 22.77 -19.01
N THR A 341 -6.30 22.97 -17.68
CA THR A 341 -4.98 22.96 -17.01
C THR A 341 -4.87 22.09 -15.77
N SER A 342 -5.94 21.40 -15.33
CA SER A 342 -5.81 20.19 -14.50
C SER A 342 -5.75 18.89 -15.30
N GLY A 343 -6.05 18.93 -16.61
CA GLY A 343 -5.97 17.78 -17.52
C GLY A 343 -4.56 17.28 -17.71
N GLU A 344 -3.55 18.11 -17.99
CA GLU A 344 -2.27 17.61 -18.51
C GLU A 344 -1.46 16.67 -17.59
N ARG A 345 -1.63 16.73 -16.27
CA ARG A 345 -0.93 15.81 -15.34
C ARG A 345 -1.67 14.50 -15.15
N ASP A 346 -3.00 14.54 -15.06
CA ASP A 346 -3.84 13.35 -15.03
C ASP A 346 -3.91 12.71 -16.41
N ASP A 347 -4.04 13.47 -17.50
CA ASP A 347 -4.03 12.97 -18.88
C ASP A 347 -2.73 12.27 -19.23
N LYS A 348 -1.59 12.70 -18.69
CA LYS A 348 -0.32 12.00 -18.93
C LYS A 348 -0.28 10.68 -18.15
N PHE A 349 -0.75 10.68 -16.90
CA PHE A 349 -0.85 9.48 -16.07
C PHE A 349 -1.93 8.50 -16.58
N GLU A 350 -3.12 8.98 -16.93
CA GLU A 350 -4.21 8.28 -17.62
C GLU A 350 -3.80 7.87 -19.03
N PHE A 351 -2.99 8.62 -19.76
CA PHE A 351 -2.45 8.17 -21.04
C PHE A 351 -1.46 7.01 -20.82
N PHE A 352 -0.62 7.07 -19.78
CA PHE A 352 0.24 5.95 -19.41
C PHE A 352 -0.56 4.76 -18.90
N PHE A 353 -1.59 4.95 -18.08
CA PHE A 353 -2.47 3.89 -17.57
C PHE A 353 -3.34 3.31 -18.68
N ASN A 354 -3.95 4.10 -19.56
CA ASN A 354 -4.68 3.63 -20.75
C ASN A 354 -3.74 2.97 -21.78
N ARG A 355 -2.46 3.37 -21.84
CA ARG A 355 -1.46 2.69 -22.69
C ARG A 355 -1.01 1.38 -22.07
N LEU A 356 -0.82 1.33 -20.75
CA LEU A 356 -0.54 0.11 -20.00
C LEU A 356 -1.74 -0.83 -20.03
N GLU A 357 -2.96 -0.32 -19.89
CA GLU A 357 -4.21 -1.06 -19.97
C GLU A 357 -4.47 -1.53 -21.40
N LYS A 358 -4.13 -0.75 -22.44
CA LYS A 358 -4.11 -1.23 -23.83
C LYS A 358 -3.06 -2.30 -24.06
N LEU A 359 -1.88 -2.21 -23.44
CA LEU A 359 -0.82 -3.22 -23.53
C LEU A 359 -1.17 -4.50 -22.75
N LEU A 360 -1.86 -4.37 -21.61
CA LEU A 360 -2.37 -5.48 -20.80
C LEU A 360 -3.56 -6.14 -21.51
N ASN A 361 -4.48 -5.34 -22.03
CA ASN A 361 -5.61 -5.83 -22.80
C ASN A 361 -5.17 -6.40 -24.14
N SER A 362 -4.10 -5.92 -24.80
CA SER A 362 -3.54 -6.54 -26.01
C SER A 362 -2.79 -7.85 -25.71
N SER A 363 -2.12 -7.95 -24.57
CA SER A 363 -1.48 -9.21 -24.12
C SER A 363 -2.50 -10.25 -23.63
N ILE A 364 -3.64 -9.81 -23.08
CA ILE A 364 -4.76 -10.69 -22.69
C ILE A 364 -5.68 -11.01 -23.87
N SER A 365 -5.86 -10.10 -24.83
CA SER A 365 -6.72 -10.33 -26.01
C SER A 365 -6.07 -11.15 -27.12
N GLY A 366 -4.75 -11.38 -27.07
CA GLY A 366 -4.09 -12.48 -27.78
C GLY A 366 -4.44 -13.87 -27.23
N ARG A 367 -5.08 -13.96 -26.06
CA ARG A 367 -5.58 -15.19 -25.44
C ARG A 367 -7.09 -15.19 -25.27
N LYS A 368 -7.83 -14.66 -26.25
CA LYS A 368 -9.18 -15.18 -26.48
C LYS A 368 -9.04 -16.56 -27.09
N ASN A 369 -9.15 -17.59 -26.26
CA ASN A 369 -9.51 -18.93 -26.72
C ASN A 369 -10.85 -18.83 -27.45
N THR A 370 -10.86 -18.43 -28.72
CA THR A 370 -11.92 -18.85 -29.63
C THR A 370 -11.83 -20.37 -29.64
N PRO A 371 -12.84 -21.12 -29.20
CA PRO A 371 -12.83 -22.56 -29.40
C PRO A 371 -12.74 -22.76 -30.90
N ARG A 372 -11.60 -23.27 -31.40
CA ARG A 372 -11.53 -23.81 -32.75
C ARG A 372 -12.61 -24.88 -32.81
N ARG A 373 -13.77 -24.53 -33.38
CA ARG A 373 -14.80 -25.51 -33.75
C ARG A 373 -14.20 -26.37 -34.84
N SER A 374 -13.53 -27.44 -34.44
CA SER A 374 -13.14 -28.49 -35.35
C SER A 374 -14.43 -29.20 -35.80
N PRO A 375 -14.72 -29.27 -37.11
CA PRO A 375 -15.95 -29.89 -37.61
C PRO A 375 -16.07 -31.40 -37.30
N ASN A 376 -14.98 -32.03 -36.87
CA ASN A 376 -14.86 -33.48 -36.72
C ASN A 376 -14.89 -33.98 -35.26
N VAL A 377 -15.12 -33.12 -34.27
CA VAL A 377 -15.25 -33.56 -32.88
C VAL A 377 -16.64 -34.13 -32.62
N THR A 378 -16.72 -35.38 -32.15
CA THR A 378 -17.95 -36.05 -31.70
C THR A 378 -18.11 -35.95 -30.19
N CYS A 379 -19.30 -35.51 -29.74
CA CYS A 379 -19.63 -35.43 -28.33
C CYS A 379 -19.85 -36.83 -27.73
N TRP A 380 -19.13 -37.18 -26.67
CA TRP A 380 -19.23 -38.50 -26.01
C TRP A 380 -20.56 -38.71 -25.24
N LYS A 381 -21.34 -37.64 -25.02
CA LYS A 381 -22.63 -37.71 -24.30
C LYS A 381 -23.84 -37.93 -25.21
N CYS A 382 -23.81 -37.40 -26.44
CA CYS A 382 -24.94 -37.49 -27.39
C CYS A 382 -24.56 -38.02 -28.78
N SER A 383 -23.28 -38.38 -28.98
CA SER A 383 -22.71 -38.90 -30.24
C SER A 383 -22.87 -37.99 -31.47
N LYS A 384 -23.27 -36.72 -31.30
CA LYS A 384 -23.37 -35.74 -32.39
C LYS A 384 -22.05 -35.02 -32.65
N LYS A 385 -21.77 -34.72 -33.92
CA LYS A 385 -20.57 -33.97 -34.36
C LYS A 385 -20.72 -32.46 -34.09
N GLY A 386 -19.60 -31.77 -33.87
CA GLY A 386 -19.50 -30.31 -33.82
C GLY A 386 -19.39 -29.67 -32.43
N HIS A 387 -19.39 -30.45 -31.34
CA HIS A 387 -19.19 -29.94 -29.97
C HIS A 387 -18.62 -31.02 -29.02
N VAL A 388 -17.99 -30.60 -27.93
CA VAL A 388 -17.47 -31.49 -26.86
C VAL A 388 -18.49 -31.67 -25.73
N GLN A 389 -18.32 -32.69 -24.89
CA GLN A 389 -19.24 -33.02 -23.78
C GLN A 389 -19.59 -31.84 -22.86
N ARG A 390 -18.65 -30.92 -22.61
CA ARG A 390 -18.86 -29.74 -21.77
C ARG A 390 -19.85 -28.72 -22.34
N GLU A 391 -20.06 -28.77 -23.65
CA GLU A 391 -20.95 -27.85 -24.40
C GLU A 391 -22.26 -28.55 -24.82
N CYS A 392 -22.51 -29.76 -24.30
CA CYS A 392 -23.67 -30.56 -24.67
C CYS A 392 -24.93 -30.09 -23.91
N GLN A 393 -25.82 -29.40 -24.61
CA GLN A 393 -27.12 -28.93 -24.09
C GLN A 393 -28.16 -30.06 -23.89
N ALA A 394 -27.77 -31.33 -23.97
CA ALA A 394 -28.66 -32.44 -23.65
C ALA A 394 -28.91 -32.48 -22.13
N ILE A 395 -30.08 -31.97 -21.75
CA ILE A 395 -30.67 -32.07 -20.42
C ILE A 395 -30.80 -33.57 -20.10
N THR A 396 -30.23 -33.98 -18.96
CA THR A 396 -30.44 -35.30 -18.39
C THR A 396 -31.90 -35.44 -18.00
N SER A 397 -32.71 -36.08 -18.84
CA SER A 397 -33.96 -36.70 -18.39
C SER A 397 -33.61 -37.96 -17.61
N ASN A 398 -33.25 -37.79 -16.34
CA ASN A 398 -33.36 -38.86 -15.36
C ASN A 398 -34.64 -38.60 -14.56
N GLN A 399 -35.70 -39.37 -14.85
CA GLN A 399 -36.41 -40.18 -13.86
C GLN A 399 -37.61 -40.90 -14.49
N GLU A 400 -37.72 -42.19 -14.12
CA GLU A 400 -38.97 -42.99 -13.97
C GLU A 400 -39.71 -43.28 -15.29
N ASN A 401 -39.70 -44.51 -15.84
CA ASN A 401 -40.03 -45.81 -15.25
C ASN A 401 -39.44 -46.97 -16.08
#